data_AF-A0A8S3Q3T6-F1
#
_entry.id   AF-A0A8S3Q3T6-F1
#
_cell.length_a   1.000
_cell.length_b   1.000
_cell.length_c   1.000
_cell.angle_alpha   90.00
_cell.angle_beta   90.00
_cell.angle_gamma   90.00
#
_symmetry.space_group_name_H-M   'P 1'
#
loop_
_entity.id
_entity.type
_entity.pdbx_description
1 polymer ?
#
loop_
_entity_poly.entity_id
_entity_poly.type
_entity_poly.pdbx_seq_one_letter_code
_entity_poly.pdbx_strand_id
1 'polypeptide(L)'
;MTCITCFYQRGAESYIDLAERISFLYKAHNHLQSYMDPSQWGSVSRPLPQGPKSGQRERSNESNTDSGVLIQTEEQVGKHLKTISIQIEVTKFLHHCLKNTDSNAAAIATKYIANSKSSTLPTMFGTNKTRTDLVNMILLSGNDIPPAFELGLRIIKECNLGGQVIYTHTAREMAKHQRYDHIRQLLDCLVKVGMGEDDMIDEMIGACILVVADNPNEAKEAENLIKLLRKDSHKINAYILCGKLRSAYLMAVKAERVEDVQRIAGAAQRMGQTAVKNICNKWLEQKKNT
;
A
#
# COMPACT_ATOMS: atom_id res chain seq x y z
N MET A 1 -4.45 25.39 2.00
CA MET A 1 -3.57 24.30 1.51
C MET A 1 -2.55 24.74 0.45
N THR A 2 -2.78 25.81 -0.32
CA THR A 2 -1.86 26.35 -1.34
C THR A 2 -0.46 26.73 -0.80
N CYS A 3 -0.36 27.15 0.46
CA CYS A 3 0.92 27.46 1.11
C CYS A 3 1.77 26.19 1.33
N ILE A 4 1.13 25.06 1.66
CA ILE A 4 1.82 23.79 1.88
C ILE A 4 2.36 23.25 0.56
N THR A 5 1.55 23.28 -0.50
CA THR A 5 2.00 22.85 -1.84
C THR A 5 3.09 23.78 -2.41
N CYS A 6 3.05 25.08 -2.13
CA CYS A 6 4.05 26.02 -2.64
C CYS A 6 5.37 26.05 -1.85
N PHE A 7 5.34 25.97 -0.52
CA PHE A 7 6.56 26.12 0.30
C PHE A 7 7.21 24.78 0.66
N TYR A 8 6.43 23.72 0.80
CA TYR A 8 6.94 22.41 1.20
C TYR A 8 7.25 21.51 0.00
N GLN A 9 6.42 21.52 -1.05
CA GLN A 9 6.62 20.61 -2.21
C GLN A 9 7.42 21.22 -3.37
N ARG A 10 7.41 22.55 -3.54
CA ARG A 10 8.06 23.19 -4.70
C ARG A 10 9.58 23.22 -4.52
N GLY A 11 10.30 22.53 -5.41
CA GLY A 11 11.77 22.50 -5.44
C GLY A 11 12.42 21.62 -4.37
N ALA A 12 11.73 20.57 -3.90
CA ALA A 12 12.34 19.50 -3.13
C ALA A 12 12.54 18.29 -4.04
N GLU A 13 13.79 17.85 -4.19
CA GLU A 13 14.17 16.71 -5.04
C GLU A 13 14.41 15.44 -4.21
N SER A 14 14.65 15.61 -2.90
CA SER A 14 14.82 14.50 -1.95
C SER A 14 14.00 14.68 -0.66
N TYR A 15 13.78 13.58 0.07
CA TYR A 15 13.18 13.63 1.41
C TYR A 15 14.11 14.25 2.48
N ILE A 16 15.39 14.41 2.17
CA ILE A 16 16.35 15.15 3.01
C ILE A 16 16.03 16.65 2.92
N ASP A 17 15.80 17.17 1.72
CA ASP A 17 15.38 18.57 1.51
C ASP A 17 14.00 18.84 2.12
N LEU A 18 13.08 17.87 2.03
CA LEU A 18 11.78 17.96 2.70
C LEU A 18 11.94 17.98 4.23
N ALA A 19 12.92 17.25 4.79
CA ALA A 19 13.17 17.21 6.22
C ALA A 19 13.64 18.57 6.77
N GLU A 20 14.51 19.27 6.05
CA GLU A 20 14.93 20.63 6.41
C GLU A 20 13.77 21.64 6.36
N ARG A 21 12.80 21.40 5.48
CA ARG A 21 11.58 22.22 5.32
C ARG A 21 10.42 21.80 6.23
N ILE A 22 10.62 20.84 7.14
CA ILE A 22 9.58 20.42 8.11
C ILE A 22 9.12 21.60 9.00
N SER A 23 9.96 22.60 9.22
CA SER A 23 9.59 23.79 10.03
C SER A 23 8.35 24.53 9.48
N PHE A 24 8.13 24.50 8.16
CA PHE A 24 6.93 25.06 7.53
C PHE A 24 5.67 24.22 7.79
N LEU A 25 5.80 22.90 7.91
CA LEU A 25 4.69 22.03 8.31
C LEU A 25 4.29 22.24 9.77
N TYR A 26 5.26 22.41 10.68
CA TYR A 26 4.94 22.76 12.08
C TYR A 26 4.28 24.12 12.21
N LYS A 27 4.73 25.13 11.45
CA LYS A 27 4.08 26.45 11.43
C LYS A 27 2.64 26.36 10.90
N ALA A 28 2.41 25.60 9.83
CA ALA A 28 1.07 25.37 9.29
C ALA A 28 0.18 24.58 10.28
N HIS A 29 0.73 23.57 10.95
CA HIS A 29 0.05 22.81 11.99
C HIS A 29 -0.36 23.70 13.16
N ASN A 30 0.57 24.51 13.69
CA ASN A 30 0.30 25.42 14.80
C ASN A 30 -0.72 26.50 14.43
N HIS A 31 -0.67 27.01 13.19
CA HIS A 31 -1.65 27.98 12.71
C HIS A 31 -3.07 27.38 12.63
N LEU A 32 -3.19 26.17 12.07
CA LEU A 32 -4.48 25.46 12.01
C LEU A 32 -4.98 25.05 13.40
N GLN A 33 -4.08 24.71 14.33
CA GLN A 33 -4.43 24.41 15.71
C GLN A 33 -4.90 25.66 16.46
N SER A 34 -4.23 26.81 16.29
CA SER A 34 -4.68 28.10 16.85
C SER A 34 -6.01 28.56 16.27
N TYR A 35 -6.33 28.16 15.04
CA TYR A 35 -7.64 28.41 14.43
C TYR A 35 -8.76 27.55 15.05
N MET A 36 -8.41 26.41 15.65
CA MET A 36 -9.36 25.54 16.37
C MET A 36 -9.53 25.92 17.85
N ASP A 37 -8.61 26.69 18.45
CA ASP A 37 -8.71 27.14 19.84
C ASP A 37 -9.71 28.30 19.98
N PRO A 38 -10.87 28.09 20.64
CA PRO A 38 -11.89 29.14 20.82
C PRO A 38 -11.41 30.33 21.66
N SER A 39 -10.31 30.15 22.41
CA SER A 39 -9.69 31.14 23.28
C SER A 39 -8.81 32.15 22.54
N GLN A 40 -8.25 31.78 21.38
CA GLN A 40 -7.45 32.69 20.54
C GLN A 40 -8.30 33.44 19.52
N TRP A 41 -9.43 32.85 19.14
CA TRP A 41 -10.41 33.43 18.22
C TRP A 41 -11.66 33.90 18.98
N GLY A 42 -11.45 34.59 20.10
CA GLY A 42 -12.50 35.32 20.79
C GLY A 42 -13.15 36.31 19.82
N SER A 43 -14.43 36.10 19.53
CA SER A 43 -15.30 37.08 18.88
C SER A 43 -15.08 37.31 17.37
N VAL A 44 -15.02 36.27 16.55
CA VAL A 44 -15.52 36.42 15.16
C VAL A 44 -16.92 35.85 15.10
N SER A 45 -17.90 36.73 14.96
CA SER A 45 -19.31 36.40 14.79
C SER A 45 -19.47 35.35 13.71
N ARG A 46 -19.82 34.12 14.11
CA ARG A 46 -20.20 33.03 13.22
C ARG A 46 -21.58 33.41 12.64
N PRO A 47 -21.72 33.71 11.33
CA PRO A 47 -23.04 34.00 10.78
C PRO A 47 -23.87 32.72 10.91
N LEU A 48 -24.94 32.76 11.70
CA LEU A 48 -25.90 31.67 11.75
C LEU A 48 -26.45 31.40 10.34
N PRO A 49 -26.76 30.15 9.98
CA PRO A 49 -27.51 29.85 8.76
C PRO A 49 -28.85 30.58 8.86
N GLN A 50 -29.00 31.67 8.09
CA GLN A 50 -30.30 32.32 7.98
C GLN A 50 -31.24 31.36 7.25
N GLY A 51 -32.24 30.85 7.97
CA GLY A 51 -33.40 30.19 7.39
C GLY A 51 -34.10 31.09 6.35
N PRO A 52 -34.96 30.52 5.50
CA PRO A 52 -35.49 31.21 4.33
C PRO A 52 -36.37 32.39 4.78
N LYS A 53 -35.87 33.62 4.62
CA LYS A 53 -36.68 34.82 4.80
C LYS A 53 -37.38 35.18 3.49
N SER A 54 -38.68 34.96 3.51
CA SER A 54 -39.66 35.60 2.65
C SER A 54 -39.60 37.13 2.77
N GLY A 55 -39.61 37.82 1.62
CA GLY A 55 -40.27 39.12 1.47
C GLY A 55 -39.42 40.39 1.62
N GLN A 56 -39.44 41.15 0.52
CA GLN A 56 -39.25 42.61 0.37
C GLN A 56 -37.88 43.17 -0.06
N ARG A 57 -38.01 44.01 -1.10
CA ARG A 57 -37.04 44.76 -1.89
C ARG A 57 -36.42 45.90 -1.07
N GLU A 58 -35.14 46.18 -1.32
CA GLU A 58 -34.68 47.55 -1.68
C GLU A 58 -33.27 47.51 -2.30
N ARG A 59 -33.04 48.41 -3.26
CA ARG A 59 -31.84 48.55 -4.11
C ARG A 59 -30.83 49.50 -3.48
N SER A 60 -29.54 49.21 -3.56
CA SER A 60 -28.48 50.17 -3.95
C SER A 60 -27.11 49.51 -4.10
N ASN A 61 -26.29 50.10 -4.97
CA ASN A 61 -25.10 49.58 -5.62
C ASN A 61 -23.80 49.66 -4.80
N GLU A 62 -22.90 48.72 -5.13
CA GLU A 62 -21.43 48.84 -5.24
C GLU A 62 -20.60 49.25 -4.01
N SER A 63 -19.84 48.28 -3.47
CA SER A 63 -18.38 48.37 -3.47
C SER A 63 -17.71 47.03 -3.11
N ASN A 64 -16.69 46.78 -3.91
CA ASN A 64 -15.64 45.77 -3.94
C ASN A 64 -15.09 45.25 -2.58
N THR A 65 -14.49 44.05 -2.65
CA THR A 65 -13.65 43.37 -1.61
C THR A 65 -14.46 42.82 -0.43
N ASP A 66 -14.20 41.66 0.15
CA ASP A 66 -12.99 40.86 0.22
C ASP A 66 -13.39 39.47 0.74
N SER A 67 -12.56 38.49 0.42
CA SER A 67 -12.42 37.24 1.15
C SER A 67 -13.62 36.30 1.07
N GLY A 68 -13.60 35.47 0.02
CA GLY A 68 -14.03 34.08 0.13
C GLY A 68 -13.25 33.39 1.25
N VAL A 69 -13.65 33.64 2.50
CA VAL A 69 -13.29 32.79 3.62
C VAL A 69 -14.00 31.49 3.33
N LEU A 70 -13.26 30.55 2.73
CA LEU A 70 -13.60 29.15 2.76
C LEU A 70 -13.58 28.79 4.25
N ILE A 71 -14.74 28.92 4.91
CA ILE A 71 -14.92 28.45 6.28
C ILE A 71 -14.78 26.94 6.17
N GLN A 72 -13.57 26.45 6.42
CA GLN A 72 -13.32 25.03 6.56
C GLN A 72 -14.02 24.62 7.85
N THR A 73 -14.93 23.65 7.76
CA THR A 73 -15.57 23.10 8.94
C THR A 73 -14.51 22.55 9.90
N GLU A 74 -14.77 22.59 11.21
CA GLU A 74 -13.84 22.06 12.24
C GLU A 74 -13.38 20.63 11.92
N GLU A 75 -14.24 19.84 11.28
CA GLU A 75 -13.93 18.49 10.81
C GLU A 75 -12.92 18.46 9.63
N GLN A 76 -12.97 19.44 8.72
CA GLN A 76 -12.01 19.58 7.62
C GLN A 76 -10.65 20.07 8.14
N VAL A 77 -10.64 21.00 9.10
CA VAL A 77 -9.42 21.47 9.75
C VAL A 77 -8.76 20.34 10.55
N GLY A 78 -9.55 19.53 11.28
CA GLY A 78 -9.07 18.34 11.96
C GLY A 78 -8.46 17.29 11.02
N LYS A 79 -9.08 17.03 9.86
CA LYS A 79 -8.52 16.16 8.81
C LYS A 79 -7.20 16.71 8.25
N HIS A 80 -7.10 18.02 8.05
CA HIS A 80 -5.87 18.66 7.60
C HIS A 80 -4.75 18.59 8.66
N LEU A 81 -5.05 18.79 9.94
CA LEU A 81 -4.10 18.63 11.04
C LEU A 81 -3.55 17.20 11.10
N LYS A 82 -4.42 16.19 11.04
CA LYS A 82 -4.00 14.77 10.98
C LYS A 82 -3.13 14.48 9.77
N THR A 83 -3.52 14.97 8.60
CA THR A 83 -2.74 14.81 7.35
C THR A 83 -1.34 15.43 7.48
N ILE A 84 -1.24 16.62 8.09
CA ILE A 84 0.04 17.31 8.32
C ILE A 84 0.89 16.55 9.35
N SER A 85 0.30 16.08 10.46
CA SER A 85 1.01 15.28 11.46
C SER A 85 1.59 14.01 10.85
N ILE A 86 0.79 13.27 10.08
CA ILE A 86 1.24 12.07 9.37
C ILE A 86 2.35 12.43 8.38
N GLN A 87 2.22 13.52 7.62
CA GLN A 87 3.28 13.95 6.70
C GLN A 87 4.60 14.27 7.42
N ILE A 88 4.55 14.86 8.62
CA ILE A 88 5.75 15.12 9.44
C ILE A 88 6.39 13.79 9.85
N GLU A 89 5.61 12.82 10.32
CA GLU A 89 6.10 11.49 10.69
C GLU A 89 6.72 10.76 9.50
N VAL A 90 6.06 10.78 8.33
CA VAL A 90 6.57 10.23 7.08
C VAL A 90 7.91 10.84 6.68
N THR A 91 8.03 12.16 6.79
CA THR A 91 9.28 12.84 6.43
C THR A 91 10.42 12.46 7.37
N LYS A 92 10.15 12.40 8.68
CA LYS A 92 11.14 11.96 9.68
C LYS A 92 11.55 10.49 9.46
N PHE A 93 10.58 9.62 9.21
CA PHE A 93 10.82 8.20 8.97
C PHE A 93 11.68 7.99 7.73
N LEU A 94 11.32 8.62 6.61
CA LEU A 94 12.09 8.51 5.36
C LEU A 94 13.48 9.15 5.49
N HIS A 95 13.62 10.26 6.22
CA HIS A 95 14.92 10.85 6.52
C HIS A 95 15.81 9.89 7.33
N HIS A 96 15.25 9.26 8.36
CA HIS A 96 15.96 8.25 9.16
C HIS A 96 16.38 7.06 8.29
N CYS A 97 15.50 6.55 7.44
CA CYS A 97 15.81 5.46 6.50
C CYS A 97 16.91 5.86 5.51
N LEU A 98 16.90 7.09 4.99
CA LEU A 98 17.92 7.57 4.06
C LEU A 98 19.29 7.79 4.74
N LYS A 99 19.30 8.18 6.02
CA LYS A 99 20.53 8.43 6.78
C LYS A 99 21.18 7.15 7.33
N ASN A 100 20.36 6.15 7.67
CA ASN A 100 20.83 4.91 8.28
C ASN A 100 21.04 3.76 7.30
N THR A 101 20.71 3.93 6.02
CA THR A 101 20.79 2.86 5.03
C THR A 101 21.67 3.26 3.85
N ASP A 102 22.73 2.48 3.64
CA ASP A 102 23.57 2.59 2.46
C ASP A 102 22.80 2.09 1.22
N SER A 103 22.63 2.97 0.24
CA SER A 103 22.26 2.69 -1.17
C SER A 103 20.81 2.28 -1.50
N ASN A 104 20.19 1.31 -0.80
CA ASN A 104 18.93 0.72 -1.28
C ASN A 104 17.67 1.58 -1.08
N ALA A 105 17.53 2.25 0.07
CA ALA A 105 16.38 3.15 0.33
C ALA A 105 16.38 4.35 -0.62
N ALA A 106 17.57 4.88 -0.93
CA ALA A 106 17.75 5.95 -1.90
C ALA A 106 17.35 5.49 -3.30
N ALA A 107 17.80 4.32 -3.76
CA ALA A 107 17.43 3.78 -5.07
C ALA A 107 15.92 3.52 -5.21
N ILE A 108 15.25 3.08 -4.13
CA ILE A 108 13.80 2.87 -4.10
C ILE A 108 13.08 4.22 -4.20
N ALA A 109 13.46 5.21 -3.39
CA ALA A 109 12.91 6.56 -3.47
C ALA A 109 13.10 7.15 -4.88
N THR A 110 14.29 7.02 -5.47
CA THR A 110 14.59 7.48 -6.83
C THR A 110 13.76 6.75 -7.89
N LYS A 111 13.52 5.44 -7.77
CA LYS A 111 12.64 4.70 -8.69
C LYS A 111 11.20 5.19 -8.64
N TYR A 112 10.66 5.46 -7.45
CA TYR A 112 9.30 5.99 -7.31
C TYR A 112 9.20 7.43 -7.83
N ILE A 113 10.22 8.26 -7.63
CA ILE A 113 10.33 9.61 -8.22
C ILE A 113 10.37 9.52 -9.74
N ALA A 114 11.21 8.64 -10.31
CA ALA A 114 11.36 8.47 -11.75
C ALA A 114 10.11 7.88 -12.44
N ASN A 115 9.38 6.98 -11.76
CA ASN A 115 8.13 6.42 -12.26
C ASN A 115 6.94 7.37 -12.11
N SER A 116 7.02 8.34 -11.20
CA SER A 116 6.01 9.38 -11.11
C SER A 116 6.23 10.37 -12.27
N LYS A 117 5.29 10.43 -13.22
CA LYS A 117 5.28 11.44 -14.30
C LYS A 117 5.15 12.88 -13.76
N SER A 118 5.06 13.06 -12.45
CA SER A 118 5.06 14.33 -11.75
C SER A 118 6.46 14.66 -11.28
N SER A 119 6.94 15.87 -11.58
CA SER A 119 8.20 16.44 -11.09
C SER A 119 8.24 16.64 -9.55
N THR A 120 7.37 16.00 -8.78
CA THR A 120 7.16 16.25 -7.35
C THR A 120 7.11 14.95 -6.55
N LEU A 121 7.72 14.98 -5.37
CA LEU A 121 7.82 13.85 -4.44
C LEU A 121 6.41 13.38 -3.96
N PRO A 122 6.18 12.06 -3.82
CA PRO A 122 4.95 11.55 -3.23
C PRO A 122 4.73 12.09 -1.83
N THR A 123 3.56 12.67 -1.59
CA THR A 123 3.21 13.26 -0.29
C THR A 123 1.73 13.00 0.00
N MET A 124 1.36 13.12 1.28
CA MET A 124 -0.01 12.94 1.77
C MET A 124 -1.02 13.91 1.12
N PHE A 125 -0.54 15.02 0.56
CA PHE A 125 -1.37 16.04 -0.10
C PHE A 125 -1.67 15.73 -1.57
N GLY A 126 -1.18 14.61 -2.10
CA GLY A 126 -1.42 14.19 -3.47
C GLY A 126 -2.75 13.47 -3.69
N THR A 127 -2.88 12.91 -4.89
CA THR A 127 -4.01 12.04 -5.26
C THR A 127 -3.95 10.70 -4.51
N ASN A 128 -5.03 9.91 -4.52
CA ASN A 128 -5.00 8.56 -3.93
C ASN A 128 -3.90 7.69 -4.53
N LYS A 129 -3.58 7.85 -5.83
CA LYS A 129 -2.45 7.18 -6.46
C LYS A 129 -1.11 7.59 -5.83
N THR A 130 -0.88 8.90 -5.67
CA THR A 130 0.32 9.43 -5.03
C THR A 130 0.46 8.96 -3.57
N ARG A 131 -0.64 8.83 -2.85
CA ARG A 131 -0.65 8.32 -1.47
C ARG A 131 -0.36 6.82 -1.42
N THR A 132 -0.89 6.04 -2.36
CA THR A 132 -0.53 4.63 -2.53
C THR A 132 0.97 4.46 -2.82
N ASP A 133 1.51 5.26 -3.74
CA ASP A 133 2.94 5.25 -4.05
C ASP A 133 3.79 5.62 -2.82
N LEU A 134 3.33 6.58 -2.01
CA LEU A 134 3.97 6.94 -0.74
C LEU A 134 3.98 5.78 0.25
N VAL A 135 2.87 5.07 0.44
CA VAL A 135 2.81 3.91 1.34
C VAL A 135 3.74 2.79 0.87
N ASN A 136 3.71 2.47 -0.43
CA ASN A 136 4.64 1.50 -1.02
C ASN A 136 6.11 1.91 -0.76
N MET A 137 6.44 3.19 -0.93
CA MET A 137 7.78 3.71 -0.68
C MET A 137 8.20 3.55 0.79
N ILE A 138 7.32 3.88 1.74
CA ILE A 138 7.58 3.73 3.18
C ILE A 138 7.87 2.27 3.53
N LEU A 139 7.02 1.34 3.05
CA LEU A 139 7.15 -0.08 3.34
C LEU A 139 8.42 -0.70 2.72
N LEU A 140 8.84 -0.23 1.55
CA LEU A 140 10.03 -0.75 0.87
C LEU A 140 11.32 -0.09 1.37
N SER A 141 11.27 1.16 1.81
CA SER A 141 12.45 1.91 2.29
C SER A 141 12.79 1.62 3.75
N GLY A 142 11.85 1.09 4.54
CA GLY A 142 12.10 0.69 5.93
C GLY A 142 13.08 -0.48 6.02
N ASN A 143 14.08 -0.36 6.90
CA ASN A 143 14.91 -1.50 7.30
C ASN A 143 14.12 -2.49 8.16
N ASP A 144 13.28 -1.94 9.05
CA ASP A 144 12.32 -2.68 9.86
C ASP A 144 10.90 -2.52 9.30
N ILE A 145 10.20 -3.64 9.10
CA ILE A 145 8.81 -3.62 8.63
C ILE A 145 7.81 -3.13 9.67
N PRO A 146 7.88 -3.51 10.96
CA PRO A 146 6.80 -3.16 11.90
C PRO A 146 6.56 -1.64 12.04
N PRO A 147 7.58 -0.77 12.17
CA PRO A 147 7.37 0.67 12.21
C PRO A 147 6.86 1.24 10.87
N ALA A 148 7.38 0.73 9.74
CA ALA A 148 6.94 1.13 8.41
C ALA A 148 5.48 0.74 8.16
N PHE A 149 5.08 -0.44 8.64
CA PHE A 149 3.73 -0.96 8.55
C PHE A 149 2.74 -0.16 9.38
N GLU A 150 3.08 0.20 10.62
CA GLU A 150 2.19 1.01 11.46
C GLU A 150 1.92 2.38 10.80
N LEU A 151 2.97 3.02 10.29
CA LEU A 151 2.85 4.30 9.59
C LEU A 151 2.04 4.17 8.29
N GLY A 152 2.32 3.15 7.49
CA GLY A 152 1.57 2.84 6.26
C GLY A 152 0.09 2.54 6.53
N LEU A 153 -0.21 1.76 7.56
CA LEU A 153 -1.57 1.42 7.98
C LEU A 153 -2.34 2.68 8.42
N ARG A 154 -1.69 3.60 9.13
CA ARG A 154 -2.29 4.87 9.53
C ARG A 154 -2.69 5.72 8.31
N ILE A 155 -1.82 5.78 7.30
CA ILE A 155 -2.10 6.46 6.03
C ILE A 155 -3.28 5.81 5.31
N ILE A 156 -3.27 4.47 5.21
CA ILE A 156 -4.33 3.70 4.55
C ILE A 156 -5.69 3.96 5.20
N LYS A 157 -5.76 3.94 6.53
CA LYS A 157 -7.00 4.20 7.29
C LYS A 157 -7.48 5.64 7.14
N GLU A 158 -6.60 6.62 7.29
CA GLU A 158 -6.98 8.05 7.23
C GLU A 158 -7.42 8.46 5.82
N CYS A 159 -6.81 7.89 4.77
CA CYS A 159 -7.11 8.22 3.37
C CYS A 159 -8.09 7.25 2.70
N ASN A 160 -8.60 6.25 3.42
CA ASN A 160 -9.46 5.17 2.90
C ASN A 160 -8.90 4.51 1.62
N LEU A 161 -7.63 4.10 1.66
CA LEU A 161 -6.95 3.47 0.53
C LEU A 161 -7.19 1.96 0.50
N GLY A 162 -7.13 1.36 -0.69
CA GLY A 162 -7.26 -0.09 -0.86
C GLY A 162 -6.04 -0.85 -0.34
N GLY A 163 -6.04 -1.20 0.96
CA GLY A 163 -4.90 -1.84 1.63
C GLY A 163 -4.41 -3.12 0.94
N GLN A 164 -5.32 -4.01 0.55
CA GLN A 164 -5.00 -5.29 -0.12
C GLN A 164 -4.10 -5.09 -1.35
N VAL A 165 -4.48 -4.18 -2.25
CA VAL A 165 -3.71 -3.91 -3.48
C VAL A 165 -2.31 -3.37 -3.15
N ILE A 166 -2.21 -2.52 -2.13
CA ILE A 166 -0.94 -1.92 -1.67
C ILE A 166 -0.02 -3.00 -1.10
N TYR A 167 -0.54 -3.84 -0.21
CA TYR A 167 0.26 -4.89 0.42
C TYR A 167 0.68 -5.97 -0.57
N THR A 168 -0.20 -6.39 -1.49
CA THR A 168 0.12 -7.33 -2.58
C THR A 168 1.22 -6.77 -3.49
N HIS A 169 1.12 -5.49 -3.88
CA HIS A 169 2.14 -4.83 -4.67
C HIS A 169 3.48 -4.75 -3.92
N THR A 170 3.45 -4.31 -2.65
CA THR A 170 4.64 -4.20 -1.79
C THR A 170 5.34 -5.55 -1.63
N ALA A 171 4.58 -6.61 -1.30
CA ALA A 171 5.13 -7.94 -1.11
C ALA A 171 5.80 -8.46 -2.39
N ARG A 172 5.18 -8.21 -3.56
CA ARG A 172 5.75 -8.53 -4.87
C ARG A 172 7.07 -7.78 -5.13
N GLU A 173 7.17 -6.50 -4.80
CA GLU A 173 8.42 -5.74 -4.94
C GLU A 173 9.50 -6.22 -3.95
N MET A 174 9.13 -6.55 -2.72
CA MET A 174 10.06 -7.18 -1.76
C MET A 174 10.62 -8.51 -2.28
N ALA A 175 9.78 -9.32 -2.95
CA ALA A 175 10.20 -10.58 -3.56
C ALA A 175 11.20 -10.37 -4.70
N LYS A 176 11.00 -9.35 -5.56
CA LYS A 176 11.97 -8.98 -6.62
C LYS A 176 13.34 -8.58 -6.06
N HIS A 177 13.35 -8.02 -4.86
CA HIS A 177 14.56 -7.63 -4.15
C HIS A 177 15.10 -8.72 -3.20
N GLN A 178 14.56 -9.94 -3.28
CA GLN A 178 14.96 -11.10 -2.46
C GLN A 178 14.86 -10.86 -0.93
N ARG A 179 13.98 -9.96 -0.51
CA ARG A 179 13.75 -9.60 0.90
C ARG A 179 12.63 -10.44 1.52
N TYR A 180 12.80 -11.76 1.59
CA TYR A 180 11.75 -12.67 2.07
C TYR A 180 11.43 -12.53 3.56
N ASP A 181 12.41 -12.12 4.37
CA ASP A 181 12.19 -11.89 5.80
C ASP A 181 11.26 -10.69 6.03
N HIS A 182 11.38 -9.65 5.21
CA HIS A 182 10.46 -8.51 5.21
C HIS A 182 9.03 -8.92 4.81
N ILE A 183 8.87 -9.86 3.86
CA ILE A 183 7.55 -10.41 3.49
C ILE A 183 6.93 -11.16 4.68
N ARG A 184 7.71 -11.99 5.39
CA ARG A 184 7.23 -12.73 6.57
C ARG A 184 6.80 -11.77 7.69
N GLN A 185 7.63 -10.76 7.98
CA GLN A 185 7.29 -9.74 8.97
C GLN A 185 6.03 -8.95 8.59
N LEU A 186 5.84 -8.64 7.30
CA LEU A 186 4.64 -7.96 6.81
C LEU A 186 3.39 -8.81 7.03
N LEU A 187 3.45 -10.10 6.72
CA LEU A 187 2.35 -11.05 6.97
C LEU A 187 2.04 -11.15 8.47
N ASP A 188 3.05 -11.24 9.33
CA ASP A 188 2.86 -11.28 10.78
C ASP A 188 2.19 -10.00 11.30
N CYS A 189 2.57 -8.83 10.77
CA CYS A 189 1.95 -7.56 11.13
C CYS A 189 0.47 -7.50 10.70
N LEU A 190 0.14 -8.01 9.50
CA LEU A 190 -1.24 -8.08 9.01
C LEU A 190 -2.12 -8.98 9.88
N VAL A 191 -1.61 -10.14 10.25
CA VAL A 191 -2.31 -11.09 11.14
C VAL A 191 -2.54 -10.45 12.51
N LYS A 192 -1.53 -9.78 13.09
CA LYS A 192 -1.64 -9.09 14.39
C LYS A 192 -2.72 -8.00 14.41
N VAL A 193 -2.90 -7.29 13.31
CA VAL A 193 -3.91 -6.23 13.19
C VAL A 193 -5.31 -6.79 12.86
N GLY A 194 -5.44 -8.09 12.62
CA GLY A 194 -6.70 -8.72 12.27
C GLY A 194 -7.12 -8.48 10.82
N MET A 195 -6.20 -8.05 9.95
CA MET A 195 -6.40 -7.91 8.50
C MET A 195 -5.91 -9.15 7.73
N GLY A 196 -5.69 -10.26 8.43
CA GLY A 196 -5.15 -11.51 7.88
C GLY A 196 -6.22 -12.42 7.30
N GLU A 197 -7.10 -11.92 6.42
CA GLU A 197 -8.02 -12.78 5.69
C GLU A 197 -7.25 -13.76 4.81
N ASP A 198 -7.66 -15.03 4.82
CA ASP A 198 -6.97 -16.09 4.08
C ASP A 198 -6.84 -15.77 2.57
N ASP A 199 -7.86 -15.14 1.98
CA ASP A 199 -7.86 -14.71 0.57
C ASP A 199 -6.82 -13.63 0.29
N MET A 200 -6.71 -12.63 1.16
CA MET A 200 -5.73 -11.56 1.03
C MET A 200 -4.31 -12.10 1.19
N ILE A 201 -4.08 -12.97 2.19
CA ILE A 201 -2.78 -13.60 2.42
C ILE A 201 -2.38 -14.45 1.20
N ASP A 202 -3.31 -15.24 0.65
CA ASP A 202 -3.04 -16.10 -0.49
C ASP A 202 -2.76 -15.30 -1.76
N GLU A 203 -3.45 -14.17 -1.99
CA GLU A 203 -3.17 -13.27 -3.12
C GLU A 203 -1.78 -12.63 -3.00
N MET A 204 -1.42 -12.14 -1.80
CA MET A 204 -0.10 -11.55 -1.54
C MET A 204 1.03 -12.56 -1.79
N ILE A 205 0.90 -13.77 -1.24
CA ILE A 205 1.89 -14.83 -1.40
C ILE A 205 1.93 -15.30 -2.86
N GLY A 206 0.78 -15.44 -3.52
CA GLY A 206 0.69 -15.79 -4.93
C GLY A 206 1.45 -14.81 -5.83
N ALA A 207 1.32 -13.50 -5.56
CA ALA A 207 2.06 -12.46 -6.28
C ALA A 207 3.58 -12.57 -6.08
N CYS A 208 4.04 -12.97 -4.88
CA CYS A 208 5.45 -13.23 -4.62
C CYS A 208 5.94 -14.47 -5.37
N ILE A 209 5.17 -15.56 -5.35
CA ILE A 209 5.52 -16.81 -6.02
C ILE A 209 5.66 -16.60 -7.54
N LEU A 210 4.80 -15.78 -8.15
CA LEU A 210 4.93 -15.44 -9.57
C LEU A 210 6.28 -14.80 -9.93
N VAL A 211 6.89 -14.04 -9.02
CA VAL A 211 8.21 -13.44 -9.23
C VAL A 211 9.32 -14.47 -9.05
N VAL A 212 9.20 -15.29 -8.01
CA VAL A 212 10.23 -16.26 -7.61
C VAL A 212 10.25 -17.48 -8.54
N ALA A 213 9.10 -17.85 -9.13
CA ALA A 213 8.99 -18.99 -10.04
C ALA A 213 9.86 -18.86 -11.29
N ASP A 214 10.15 -17.63 -11.72
CA ASP A 214 11.03 -17.35 -12.85
C ASP A 214 12.53 -17.56 -12.53
N ASN A 215 12.89 -17.62 -11.24
CA ASN A 215 14.28 -17.78 -10.80
C ASN A 215 14.57 -19.18 -10.23
N PRO A 216 15.28 -20.06 -10.96
CA PRO A 216 15.57 -21.42 -10.48
C PRO A 216 16.43 -21.47 -9.21
N ASN A 217 17.22 -20.41 -8.93
CA ASN A 217 18.06 -20.33 -7.74
C ASN A 217 17.25 -20.14 -6.45
N GLU A 218 16.00 -19.70 -6.56
CA GLU A 218 15.13 -19.40 -5.43
C GLU A 218 14.08 -20.51 -5.18
N ALA A 219 14.27 -21.68 -5.78
CA ALA A 219 13.32 -22.81 -5.68
C ALA A 219 13.00 -23.24 -4.23
N LYS A 220 13.93 -23.01 -3.28
CA LYS A 220 13.73 -23.26 -1.85
C LYS A 220 12.84 -22.20 -1.20
N GLU A 221 13.05 -20.93 -1.53
CA GLU A 221 12.20 -19.84 -1.03
C GLU A 221 10.81 -19.90 -1.63
N ALA A 222 10.67 -20.29 -2.90
CA ALA A 222 9.37 -20.59 -3.50
C ALA A 222 8.59 -21.63 -2.69
N GLU A 223 9.24 -22.72 -2.25
CA GLU A 223 8.59 -23.72 -1.39
C GLU A 223 8.20 -23.17 -0.02
N ASN A 224 9.06 -22.35 0.58
CA ASN A 224 8.76 -21.71 1.86
C ASN A 224 7.54 -20.80 1.74
N LEU A 225 7.43 -20.02 0.66
CA LEU A 225 6.27 -19.20 0.37
C LEU A 225 5.02 -20.04 0.10
N ILE A 226 5.11 -21.13 -0.66
CA ILE A 226 3.97 -22.03 -0.91
C ILE A 226 3.40 -22.60 0.39
N LYS A 227 4.24 -22.91 1.38
CA LYS A 227 3.79 -23.41 2.69
C LYS A 227 3.00 -22.37 3.49
N LEU A 228 3.19 -21.08 3.22
CA LEU A 228 2.47 -20.00 3.88
C LEU A 228 1.05 -19.81 3.33
N LEU A 229 0.74 -20.34 2.14
CA LEU A 229 -0.61 -20.31 1.59
C LEU A 229 -1.60 -21.06 2.52
N ARG A 230 -2.83 -20.61 2.54
CA ARG A 230 -3.92 -21.12 3.37
C ARG A 230 -4.73 -22.14 2.60
N LYS A 231 -5.21 -21.81 1.40
CA LYS A 231 -6.05 -22.70 0.60
C LYS A 231 -5.24 -23.71 -0.21
N ASP A 232 -5.66 -24.96 -0.19
CA ASP A 232 -5.01 -26.04 -0.94
C ASP A 232 -5.06 -25.83 -2.45
N SER A 233 -6.13 -25.21 -2.97
CA SER A 233 -6.21 -24.83 -4.39
C SER A 233 -5.11 -23.85 -4.81
N HIS A 234 -4.80 -22.85 -3.98
CA HIS A 234 -3.70 -21.92 -4.25
C HIS A 234 -2.34 -22.61 -4.13
N LYS A 235 -2.16 -23.52 -3.16
CA LYS A 235 -0.94 -24.33 -3.04
C LYS A 235 -0.70 -25.18 -4.28
N ILE A 236 -1.72 -25.89 -4.77
CA ILE A 236 -1.62 -26.71 -5.97
C ILE A 236 -1.23 -25.85 -7.18
N ASN A 237 -1.92 -24.71 -7.39
CA ASN A 237 -1.59 -23.78 -8.47
C ASN A 237 -0.15 -23.27 -8.38
N ALA A 238 0.31 -22.94 -7.17
CA ALA A 238 1.68 -22.49 -6.96
C ALA A 238 2.73 -23.58 -7.23
N TYR A 239 2.47 -24.84 -6.82
CA TYR A 239 3.35 -25.95 -7.18
C TYR A 239 3.41 -26.21 -8.68
N ILE A 240 2.30 -26.01 -9.40
CA ILE A 240 2.27 -26.08 -10.87
C ILE A 240 3.14 -24.97 -11.48
N LEU A 241 2.99 -23.73 -11.00
CA LEU A 241 3.77 -22.57 -11.46
C LEU A 241 5.28 -22.78 -11.27
N CYS A 242 5.70 -23.32 -10.13
CA CYS A 242 7.10 -23.62 -9.85
C CYS A 242 7.61 -24.91 -10.52
N GLY A 243 6.81 -25.58 -11.36
CA GLY A 243 7.21 -26.80 -12.06
C GLY A 243 7.31 -28.06 -11.20
N LYS A 244 6.88 -28.00 -9.92
CA LYS A 244 6.92 -29.10 -8.94
C LYS A 244 5.68 -29.97 -9.04
N LEU A 245 5.46 -30.54 -10.23
CA LEU A 245 4.22 -31.22 -10.59
C LEU A 245 3.93 -32.48 -9.76
N ARG A 246 4.97 -33.17 -9.29
CA ARG A 246 4.79 -34.33 -8.40
C ARG A 246 4.19 -33.93 -7.05
N SER A 247 4.63 -32.82 -6.47
CA SER A 247 4.08 -32.28 -5.21
C SER A 247 2.65 -31.80 -5.41
N ALA A 248 2.37 -31.11 -6.53
CA ALA A 248 1.02 -30.72 -6.91
C ALA A 248 0.08 -31.94 -7.03
N TYR A 249 0.54 -33.02 -7.67
CA TYR A 249 -0.22 -34.24 -7.86
C TYR A 249 -0.57 -34.93 -6.53
N LEU A 250 0.42 -35.07 -5.64
CA LEU A 250 0.19 -35.70 -4.33
C LEU A 250 -0.86 -34.96 -3.51
N MET A 251 -0.84 -33.62 -3.54
CA MET A 251 -1.86 -32.81 -2.87
C MET A 251 -3.24 -32.94 -3.53
N ALA A 252 -3.30 -32.84 -4.86
CA ALA A 252 -4.56 -32.91 -5.60
C ALA A 252 -5.27 -34.26 -5.43
N VAL A 253 -4.51 -35.37 -5.47
CA VAL A 253 -5.05 -36.72 -5.24
C VAL A 253 -5.51 -36.90 -3.81
N LYS A 254 -4.73 -36.44 -2.83
CA LYS A 254 -5.12 -36.52 -1.40
C LYS A 254 -6.42 -35.78 -1.12
N ALA A 255 -6.65 -34.65 -1.79
CA ALA A 255 -7.87 -33.86 -1.69
C ALA A 255 -8.99 -34.32 -2.66
N GLU A 256 -8.77 -35.41 -3.41
CA GLU A 256 -9.67 -35.95 -4.43
C GLU A 256 -10.17 -34.95 -5.49
N ARG A 257 -9.32 -33.97 -5.85
CA ARG A 257 -9.68 -32.89 -6.77
C ARG A 257 -9.42 -33.26 -8.22
N VAL A 258 -10.44 -33.76 -8.90
CA VAL A 258 -10.33 -34.26 -10.29
C VAL A 258 -9.87 -33.17 -11.27
N GLU A 259 -10.44 -31.97 -11.18
CA GLU A 259 -10.09 -30.84 -12.06
C GLU A 259 -8.62 -30.40 -11.92
N ASP A 260 -8.11 -30.39 -10.68
CA ASP A 260 -6.71 -30.06 -10.41
C ASP A 260 -5.77 -31.12 -11.01
N VAL A 261 -6.10 -32.41 -10.89
CA VAL A 261 -5.30 -33.49 -11.49
C VAL A 261 -5.29 -33.39 -13.02
N GLN A 262 -6.41 -33.03 -13.66
CA GLN A 262 -6.45 -32.77 -15.10
C GLN A 262 -5.54 -31.59 -15.50
N ARG A 263 -5.58 -30.49 -14.73
CA ARG A 263 -4.71 -29.33 -14.95
C ARG A 263 -3.23 -29.70 -14.81
N ILE A 264 -2.88 -30.52 -13.82
CA ILE A 264 -1.50 -31.01 -13.61
C ILE A 264 -1.05 -31.89 -14.78
N ALA A 265 -1.91 -32.79 -15.28
CA ALA A 265 -1.59 -33.61 -16.45
C ALA A 265 -1.29 -32.75 -17.69
N GLY A 266 -2.08 -31.69 -17.92
CA GLY A 266 -1.85 -30.73 -19.00
C GLY A 266 -0.54 -29.95 -18.82
N ALA A 267 -0.22 -29.51 -17.60
CA ALA A 267 1.05 -28.87 -17.29
C ALA A 267 2.24 -29.82 -17.50
N ALA A 268 2.12 -31.08 -17.07
CA ALA A 268 3.14 -32.11 -17.25
C ALA A 268 3.43 -32.38 -18.73
N GLN A 269 2.40 -32.37 -19.58
CA GLN A 269 2.56 -32.48 -21.03
C GLN A 269 3.36 -31.30 -21.60
N ARG A 270 3.02 -30.06 -21.22
CA ARG A 270 3.71 -28.86 -21.71
C ARG A 270 5.18 -28.81 -21.26
N MET A 271 5.45 -29.27 -20.05
CA MET A 271 6.80 -29.30 -19.46
C MET A 271 7.60 -30.56 -19.83
N GLY A 272 7.05 -31.48 -20.64
CA GLY A 272 7.73 -32.72 -21.03
C GLY A 272 7.90 -33.77 -19.92
N GLN A 273 7.20 -33.63 -18.78
CA GLN A 273 7.27 -34.57 -17.65
C GLN A 273 6.34 -35.78 -17.87
N THR A 274 6.74 -36.69 -18.75
CA THR A 274 5.94 -37.87 -19.14
C THR A 274 5.56 -38.77 -17.97
N ALA A 275 6.47 -38.96 -17.00
CA ALA A 275 6.19 -39.76 -15.81
C ALA A 275 5.02 -39.19 -14.98
N VAL A 276 4.98 -37.87 -14.78
CA VAL A 276 3.91 -37.21 -14.01
C VAL A 276 2.59 -37.23 -14.79
N LYS A 277 2.63 -37.05 -16.11
CA LYS A 277 1.45 -37.19 -16.97
C LYS A 277 0.83 -38.60 -16.85
N ASN A 278 1.66 -39.64 -16.92
CA ASN A 278 1.19 -41.02 -16.89
C ASN A 278 0.50 -41.39 -15.56
N ILE A 279 1.04 -40.93 -14.42
CA ILE A 279 0.40 -41.15 -13.11
C ILE A 279 -0.91 -40.37 -12.95
N CYS A 280 -0.99 -39.16 -13.52
CA CYS A 280 -2.25 -38.39 -13.52
C CYS A 280 -3.33 -39.10 -14.35
N ASN A 281 -3.00 -39.55 -15.56
CA ASN A 281 -3.94 -40.24 -16.44
C ASN A 281 -4.47 -41.54 -15.81
N LYS A 282 -3.58 -42.36 -15.25
CA LYS A 282 -3.98 -43.60 -14.55
C LYS A 282 -4.97 -43.33 -13.43
N TRP A 283 -4.72 -42.29 -12.63
CA TRP A 283 -5.62 -41.92 -11.54
C TRP A 283 -6.98 -41.41 -12.06
N LEU A 284 -6.98 -40.61 -13.13
CA LEU A 284 -8.19 -40.10 -13.76
C LEU A 284 -9.03 -41.23 -14.39
N GLU A 285 -8.40 -42.24 -14.98
CA GLU A 285 -9.08 -43.44 -15.51
C GLU A 285 -9.71 -44.27 -14.38
N GLN A 286 -9.00 -44.46 -13.27
CA GLN A 286 -9.53 -45.16 -12.10
C GLN A 286 -10.79 -44.49 -11.55
N LYS A 287 -10.79 -43.15 -11.44
CA LYS A 287 -11.96 -42.39 -10.96
C LYS A 287 -13.12 -42.33 -11.96
N LYS A 288 -12.90 -42.58 -13.25
CA LYS A 288 -13.99 -42.72 -14.24
C LYS A 288 -14.65 -44.10 -14.21
N ASN A 289 -13.92 -45.11 -13.76
CA ASN A 289 -14.37 -46.50 -13.67
C ASN A 289 -14.97 -46.86 -12.29
N THR A 290 -15.01 -45.91 -11.36
CA THR A 290 -15.61 -46.05 -10.02
C THR A 290 -16.87 -45.22 -9.96
#